data_AF-A0A4R3HU77-F1
#
_entry.id   AF-A0A4R3HU77-F1
#
_cell.length_a   1.000
_cell.length_b   1.000
_cell.length_c   1.000
_cell.angle_alpha   90.00
_cell.angle_beta   90.00
_cell.angle_gamma   90.00
#
_symmetry.space_group_name_H-M   'P 1'
#
loop_
_entity.id
_entity.type
_entity.pdbx_description
1 polymer ?
#
loop_
_entity_poly.entity_id
_entity_poly.type
_entity_poly.pdbx_seq_one_letter_code
_entity_poly.pdbx_strand_id
1 'polypeptide(L)'
;MKYIYESVIEAAISDFEGFFNPNAQFRVNYKTANINGPAKVTGNEKGSTLWFNTFGAQQPIESLDDVMFCLIILGHELAHYVNKHVSHKDQSKTDSIAIEGWADNFGARITFTLITFGSAVSEIIDNLTAVPFAKPVPFKFKQEIILKAIGRALLRIYETVYKNTDGSGQYLKSSQRVFTFLAGVTAFFYRLWGDLNEVWLFYVYKRLAFDTKLTDRAYDPHDKMAPDALFERMREIHIQIKGEERFITAGMHPNFLNLIGTSYVDDPEERERRKDRLREEFKRWEFKFEL
;
A
#
# COMPACT_ATOMS: atom_id res chain seq x y z
N MET A 1 -26.78 3.65 -5.47
CA MET A 1 -25.93 4.86 -5.52
C MET A 1 -24.83 4.57 -6.53
N LYS A 2 -24.57 5.47 -7.49
CA LYS A 2 -23.49 5.26 -8.48
C LYS A 2 -22.27 6.04 -8.00
N TYR A 3 -21.20 5.34 -7.62
CA TYR A 3 -19.94 5.96 -7.24
C TYR A 3 -19.09 6.22 -8.49
N ILE A 4 -18.21 7.20 -8.40
CA ILE A 4 -17.09 7.41 -9.33
C ILE A 4 -15.78 7.33 -8.55
N TYR A 5 -14.65 7.21 -9.26
CA TYR A 5 -13.33 7.15 -8.64
C TYR A 5 -13.05 8.34 -7.73
N GLU A 6 -13.46 9.54 -8.15
CA GLU A 6 -13.34 10.77 -7.34
C GLU A 6 -14.00 10.63 -5.96
N SER A 7 -15.18 10.01 -5.87
CA SER A 7 -15.86 9.77 -4.58
C SER A 7 -15.06 8.83 -3.67
N VAL A 8 -14.38 7.83 -4.23
CA VAL A 8 -13.50 6.92 -3.47
C VAL A 8 -12.25 7.65 -3.00
N ILE A 9 -11.67 8.49 -3.86
CA ILE A 9 -10.49 9.32 -3.54
C ILE A 9 -10.81 10.27 -2.39
N GLU A 10 -11.94 10.98 -2.46
CA GLU A 10 -12.38 11.91 -1.43
C GLU A 10 -12.62 11.21 -0.09
N ALA A 11 -13.33 10.08 -0.10
CA ALA A 11 -13.55 9.28 1.09
C ALA A 11 -12.25 8.81 1.73
N ALA A 12 -11.33 8.28 0.92
CA ALA A 12 -10.04 7.79 1.40
C ALA A 12 -9.11 8.89 1.88
N ILE A 13 -9.10 10.06 1.24
CA ILE A 13 -8.33 11.22 1.71
C ILE A 13 -8.89 11.72 3.04
N SER A 14 -10.22 11.83 3.16
CA SER A 14 -10.87 12.23 4.42
C SER A 14 -10.52 11.28 5.56
N ASP A 15 -10.63 9.95 5.33
CA ASP A 15 -10.25 8.94 6.32
C ASP A 15 -8.75 9.02 6.65
N PHE A 16 -7.88 9.20 5.66
CA PHE A 16 -6.43 9.31 5.87
C PHE A 16 -6.06 10.54 6.70
N GLU A 17 -6.67 11.70 6.43
CA GLU A 17 -6.50 12.91 7.26
C GLU A 17 -7.02 12.68 8.68
N GLY A 18 -8.10 11.91 8.84
CA GLY A 18 -8.65 11.49 10.13
C GLY A 18 -7.70 10.59 10.95
N PHE A 19 -6.67 10.01 10.34
CA PHE A 19 -5.61 9.28 11.07
C PHE A 19 -4.60 10.20 11.76
N PHE A 20 -4.70 11.52 11.55
CA PHE A 20 -3.87 12.52 12.21
C PHE A 20 -4.66 13.24 13.30
N ASN A 21 -3.96 13.68 14.34
CA ASN A 21 -4.57 14.49 15.38
C ASN A 21 -5.09 15.81 14.77
N PRO A 22 -6.32 16.26 15.08
CA PRO A 22 -6.88 17.49 14.53
C PRO A 22 -5.98 18.72 14.72
N ASN A 23 -5.27 18.79 15.85
CA ASN A 23 -4.33 19.87 16.18
C ASN A 23 -3.10 19.91 15.26
N ALA A 24 -2.77 18.81 14.59
CA ALA A 24 -1.67 18.77 13.62
C ALA A 24 -2.04 19.45 12.29
N GLN A 25 -3.33 19.73 12.07
CA GLN A 25 -3.85 20.37 10.86
C GLN A 25 -3.34 19.71 9.56
N PHE A 26 -3.10 18.40 9.60
CA PHE A 26 -2.62 17.66 8.44
C PHE A 26 -3.71 17.67 7.37
N ARG A 27 -3.34 18.11 6.16
CA ARG A 27 -4.21 18.18 4.99
C ARG A 27 -3.48 17.66 3.77
N VAL A 28 -4.20 16.88 2.99
CA VAL A 28 -3.75 16.30 1.75
C VAL A 28 -4.26 17.18 0.62
N ASN A 29 -3.36 17.96 0.02
CA ASN A 29 -3.71 18.71 -1.18
C ASN A 29 -3.85 17.76 -2.37
N TYR A 30 -4.98 17.79 -3.06
CA TYR A 30 -5.18 17.04 -4.29
C TYR A 30 -5.95 17.82 -5.35
N LYS A 31 -5.83 17.40 -6.61
CA LYS A 31 -6.64 17.88 -7.74
C LYS A 31 -6.70 16.86 -8.86
N THR A 32 -7.63 17.05 -9.79
CA THR A 32 -7.60 16.36 -11.08
C THR A 32 -6.81 17.17 -12.12
N ALA A 33 -6.08 16.48 -12.99
CA ALA A 33 -5.30 17.08 -14.07
C ALA A 33 -5.15 16.12 -15.26
N ASN A 34 -4.84 16.66 -16.43
CA ASN A 34 -4.47 15.84 -17.58
C ASN A 34 -3.02 15.36 -17.44
N ILE A 35 -2.83 14.14 -16.96
CA ILE A 35 -1.52 13.52 -16.69
C ILE A 35 -1.40 12.17 -17.40
N ASN A 36 -0.16 11.78 -17.69
CA ASN A 36 0.15 10.41 -18.10
C ASN A 36 0.16 9.50 -16.86
N GLY A 37 -0.60 8.42 -16.90
CA GLY A 37 -0.80 7.51 -15.76
C GLY A 37 -2.02 7.86 -14.92
N PRO A 38 -2.37 7.01 -13.93
CA PRO A 38 -3.60 7.15 -13.15
C PRO A 38 -3.52 8.26 -12.09
N ALA A 39 -2.36 8.41 -11.45
CA ALA A 39 -2.09 9.41 -10.43
C ALA A 39 -0.58 9.70 -10.37
N LYS A 40 -0.21 10.79 -9.68
CA LYS A 40 1.17 11.08 -9.25
C LYS A 40 1.19 12.12 -8.13
N VAL A 41 2.20 12.10 -7.26
CA VAL A 41 2.54 13.24 -6.40
C VAL A 41 3.43 14.23 -7.16
N THR A 42 3.14 15.53 -7.03
CA THR A 42 4.00 16.61 -7.50
C THR A 42 4.29 17.58 -6.36
N GLY A 43 5.43 18.24 -6.37
CA GLY A 43 5.75 19.22 -5.33
C GLY A 43 7.23 19.38 -5.08
N ASN A 44 7.54 19.91 -3.90
CA ASN A 44 8.89 20.07 -3.37
C ASN A 44 8.83 20.12 -1.83
N GLU A 45 9.93 20.53 -1.19
CA GLU A 45 10.05 20.70 0.26
C GLU A 45 8.97 21.59 0.91
N LYS A 46 8.40 22.56 0.17
CA LYS A 46 7.40 23.50 0.68
C LYS A 46 5.98 22.95 0.64
N GLY A 47 5.74 21.87 -0.10
CA GLY A 47 4.42 21.29 -0.23
C GLY A 47 4.32 20.33 -1.40
N SER A 48 3.39 19.38 -1.25
CA SER A 48 3.06 18.38 -2.26
C SER A 48 1.58 18.42 -2.60
N THR A 49 1.23 17.98 -3.79
CA THR A 49 -0.14 17.83 -4.28
C THR A 49 -0.27 16.53 -5.04
N LEU A 50 -1.28 15.73 -4.69
CA LEU A 50 -1.71 14.55 -5.43
C LEU A 50 -2.46 14.96 -6.68
N TRP A 51 -2.03 14.49 -7.84
CA TRP A 51 -2.71 14.73 -9.10
C TRP A 51 -3.32 13.42 -9.56
N PHE A 52 -4.63 13.42 -9.80
CA PHE A 52 -5.35 12.31 -10.41
C PHE A 52 -5.64 12.60 -11.87
N ASN A 53 -5.59 11.59 -12.73
CA ASN A 53 -6.00 11.75 -14.11
C ASN A 53 -7.49 12.13 -14.17
N THR A 54 -7.81 13.24 -14.83
CA THR A 54 -9.20 13.75 -14.92
C THR A 54 -10.17 12.72 -15.49
N PHE A 55 -9.80 12.00 -16.56
CA PHE A 55 -10.67 10.99 -17.15
C PHE A 55 -10.80 9.75 -16.26
N GLY A 56 -9.70 9.36 -15.59
CA GLY A 56 -9.69 8.28 -14.60
C GLY A 56 -10.61 8.57 -13.41
N ALA A 57 -10.53 9.78 -12.86
CA ALA A 57 -11.32 10.20 -11.70
C ALA A 57 -12.84 10.19 -11.96
N GLN A 58 -13.25 10.43 -13.20
CA GLN A 58 -14.65 10.42 -13.62
C GLN A 58 -15.17 9.02 -14.02
N GLN A 59 -14.34 7.97 -13.95
CA GLN A 59 -14.80 6.62 -14.27
C GLN A 59 -15.80 6.11 -13.23
N PRO A 60 -16.86 5.41 -13.67
CA PRO A 60 -17.82 4.80 -12.76
C PRO A 60 -17.15 3.66 -11.97
N ILE A 61 -17.59 3.50 -10.73
CA ILE A 61 -17.31 2.32 -9.90
C ILE A 61 -18.46 1.35 -10.11
N GLU A 62 -18.16 0.18 -10.69
CA GLU A 62 -19.15 -0.86 -10.97
C GLU A 62 -18.99 -2.07 -10.05
N SER A 63 -17.84 -2.17 -9.39
CA SER A 63 -17.47 -3.33 -8.59
C SER A 63 -16.57 -2.95 -7.41
N LEU A 64 -16.41 -3.88 -6.47
CA LEU A 64 -15.41 -3.74 -5.41
C LEU A 64 -13.98 -3.72 -5.97
N ASP A 65 -13.75 -4.38 -7.11
CA ASP A 65 -12.44 -4.40 -7.76
C ASP A 65 -12.02 -3.00 -8.22
N ASP A 66 -12.97 -2.17 -8.69
CA ASP A 66 -12.70 -0.78 -9.06
C ASP A 66 -12.31 0.07 -7.85
N VAL A 67 -13.00 -0.13 -6.72
CA VAL A 67 -12.65 0.53 -5.45
C VAL A 67 -11.24 0.12 -5.03
N MET A 68 -10.92 -1.18 -5.04
CA MET A 68 -9.60 -1.66 -4.64
C MET A 68 -8.50 -1.20 -5.60
N PHE A 69 -8.77 -1.13 -6.89
CA PHE A 69 -7.84 -0.58 -7.89
C PHE A 69 -7.53 0.89 -7.59
N CYS A 70 -8.57 1.69 -7.32
CA CYS A 70 -8.42 3.09 -6.92
C CYS A 70 -7.62 3.24 -5.62
N LEU A 71 -7.96 2.47 -4.58
CA LEU A 71 -7.30 2.54 -3.27
C LEU A 71 -5.83 2.11 -3.31
N ILE A 72 -5.46 1.10 -4.11
CA ILE A 72 -4.06 0.68 -4.23
C ILE A 72 -3.21 1.80 -4.85
N ILE A 73 -3.71 2.43 -5.93
CA ILE A 73 -3.02 3.56 -6.57
C ILE A 73 -2.93 4.73 -5.60
N LEU A 74 -4.04 5.08 -4.94
CA LEU A 74 -4.05 6.16 -3.96
C LEU A 74 -3.11 5.88 -2.77
N GLY A 75 -3.07 4.65 -2.26
CA GLY A 75 -2.19 4.25 -1.19
C GLY A 75 -0.71 4.43 -1.57
N HIS A 76 -0.32 4.03 -2.78
CA HIS A 76 1.01 4.26 -3.33
C HIS A 76 1.34 5.77 -3.37
N GLU A 77 0.44 6.60 -3.89
CA GLU A 77 0.70 8.04 -3.96
C GLU A 77 0.71 8.72 -2.59
N LEU A 78 -0.15 8.30 -1.66
CA LEU A 78 -0.12 8.76 -0.27
C LEU A 78 1.19 8.37 0.42
N ALA A 79 1.80 7.23 0.04
CA ALA A 79 3.12 6.86 0.53
C ALA A 79 4.18 7.87 0.08
N HIS A 80 4.18 8.30 -1.18
CA HIS A 80 5.06 9.38 -1.64
C HIS A 80 4.79 10.69 -0.91
N TYR A 81 3.50 11.02 -0.69
CA TYR A 81 3.08 12.25 -0.03
C TYR A 81 3.58 12.33 1.41
N VAL A 82 3.27 11.32 2.23
CA VAL A 82 3.59 11.32 3.67
C VAL A 82 5.07 11.09 3.95
N ASN A 83 5.80 10.46 3.04
CA ASN A 83 7.25 10.31 3.10
C ASN A 83 8.00 11.44 2.38
N LYS A 84 7.29 12.47 1.88
CA LYS A 84 7.88 13.64 1.19
C LYS A 84 8.88 13.24 0.10
N HIS A 85 8.62 12.16 -0.64
CA HIS A 85 9.57 11.65 -1.65
C HIS A 85 9.90 12.69 -2.72
N VAL A 86 8.97 13.59 -3.07
CA VAL A 86 9.22 14.68 -4.05
C VAL A 86 10.21 15.75 -3.56
N SER A 87 10.57 15.74 -2.28
CA SER A 87 11.64 16.60 -1.74
C SER A 87 13.03 16.00 -1.91
N HIS A 88 13.12 14.69 -2.17
CA HIS A 88 14.37 14.00 -2.45
C HIS A 88 14.80 14.24 -3.89
N LYS A 89 16.10 14.42 -4.10
CA LYS A 89 16.72 14.51 -5.43
C LYS A 89 17.53 13.25 -5.67
N ASP A 90 16.99 12.38 -6.53
CA ASP A 90 17.65 11.14 -6.90
C ASP A 90 19.07 11.41 -7.41
N GLN A 91 20.04 10.73 -6.80
CA GLN A 91 21.45 10.75 -7.20
C GLN A 91 21.77 9.59 -8.15
N SER A 92 20.91 8.57 -8.17
CA SER A 92 21.07 7.37 -8.98
C SER A 92 19.71 6.78 -9.38
N LYS A 93 19.69 5.91 -10.39
CA LYS A 93 18.48 5.13 -10.73
C LYS A 93 18.03 4.23 -9.58
N THR A 94 18.97 3.77 -8.76
CA THR A 94 18.66 2.94 -7.58
C THR A 94 17.84 3.73 -6.57
N ASP A 95 17.98 5.05 -6.50
CA ASP A 95 17.20 5.91 -5.61
C ASP A 95 15.73 5.90 -6.04
N SER A 96 15.46 6.11 -7.33
CA SER A 96 14.10 6.02 -7.89
C SER A 96 13.51 4.63 -7.62
N ILE A 97 14.25 3.56 -7.92
CA ILE A 97 13.76 2.18 -7.72
C ILE A 97 13.47 1.91 -6.23
N ALA A 98 14.30 2.42 -5.32
CA ALA A 98 14.12 2.28 -3.88
C ALA A 98 12.89 3.04 -3.37
N ILE A 99 12.71 4.28 -3.83
CA ILE A 99 11.57 5.13 -3.50
C ILE A 99 10.26 4.50 -3.99
N GLU A 100 10.22 4.06 -5.25
CA GLU A 100 9.05 3.44 -5.88
C GLU A 100 8.70 2.10 -5.23
N GLY A 101 9.71 1.26 -4.97
CA GLY A 101 9.52 0.00 -4.24
C GLY A 101 9.01 0.23 -2.82
N TRP A 102 9.49 1.26 -2.13
CA TRP A 102 8.95 1.61 -0.81
C TRP A 102 7.50 2.07 -0.92
N ALA A 103 7.16 2.89 -1.92
CA ALA A 103 5.80 3.36 -2.12
C ALA A 103 4.82 2.21 -2.41
N ASP A 104 5.22 1.16 -3.14
CA ASP A 104 4.40 -0.06 -3.29
C ASP A 104 4.19 -0.77 -1.95
N ASN A 105 5.24 -0.93 -1.14
CA ASN A 105 5.17 -1.61 0.16
C ASN A 105 4.34 -0.82 1.19
N PHE A 106 4.68 0.45 1.37
CA PHE A 106 4.04 1.35 2.34
C PHE A 106 2.64 1.73 1.89
N GLY A 107 2.42 1.87 0.57
CA GLY A 107 1.11 2.09 -0.01
C GLY A 107 0.14 0.93 0.22
N ALA A 108 0.63 -0.32 0.21
CA ALA A 108 -0.17 -1.45 0.66
C ALA A 108 -0.63 -1.30 2.13
N ARG A 109 0.27 -0.86 3.01
CA ARG A 109 -0.07 -0.61 4.44
C ARG A 109 -1.11 0.49 4.59
N ILE A 110 -0.98 1.59 3.83
CA ILE A 110 -1.98 2.66 3.80
C ILE A 110 -3.33 2.12 3.31
N THR A 111 -3.33 1.39 2.19
CA THR A 111 -4.53 0.78 1.61
C THR A 111 -5.27 -0.10 2.63
N PHE A 112 -4.56 -1.00 3.31
CA PHE A 112 -5.17 -1.86 4.32
C PHE A 112 -5.59 -1.10 5.58
N THR A 113 -4.89 -0.03 5.95
CA THR A 113 -5.30 0.85 7.06
C THR A 113 -6.61 1.56 6.73
N LEU A 114 -6.76 2.08 5.51
CA LEU A 114 -8.00 2.69 5.02
C LEU A 114 -9.16 1.70 5.01
N ILE A 115 -8.96 0.50 4.48
CA ILE A 115 -10.01 -0.53 4.42
C ILE A 115 -10.42 -1.01 5.82
N THR A 116 -9.48 -1.02 6.78
CA THR A 116 -9.72 -1.54 8.13
C THR A 116 -10.31 -0.50 9.07
N PHE A 117 -9.87 0.76 8.98
CA PHE A 117 -10.19 1.81 9.96
C PHE A 117 -10.85 3.05 9.35
N GLY A 118 -10.83 3.21 8.02
CA GLY A 118 -11.48 4.31 7.33
C GLY A 118 -12.99 4.13 7.31
N SER A 119 -13.71 5.06 7.92
CA SER A 119 -15.16 5.00 8.05
C SER A 119 -15.88 5.26 6.73
N ALA A 120 -15.42 6.25 5.96
CA ALA A 120 -16.03 6.62 4.68
C ALA A 120 -15.73 5.55 3.61
N VAL A 121 -14.49 5.03 3.58
CA VAL A 121 -14.12 3.91 2.72
C VAL A 121 -14.91 2.65 3.07
N SER A 122 -15.06 2.35 4.37
CA SER A 122 -15.85 1.20 4.82
C SER A 122 -17.31 1.30 4.38
N GLU A 123 -17.91 2.49 4.43
CA GLU A 123 -19.29 2.72 3.98
C GLU A 123 -19.47 2.40 2.49
N ILE A 124 -18.54 2.84 1.63
CA ILE A 124 -18.58 2.53 0.19
C ILE A 124 -18.50 1.02 -0.03
N ILE A 125 -17.57 0.35 0.66
CA ILE A 125 -17.40 -1.11 0.58
C ILE A 125 -18.67 -1.83 1.06
N ASP A 126 -19.27 -1.39 2.16
CA ASP A 126 -20.50 -1.96 2.71
C ASP A 126 -21.69 -1.79 1.76
N ASN A 127 -21.79 -0.66 1.07
CA ASN A 127 -22.84 -0.43 0.09
C ASN A 127 -22.69 -1.31 -1.15
N LEU A 128 -21.46 -1.58 -1.60
CA LEU A 128 -21.19 -2.45 -2.75
C LEU A 128 -21.30 -3.95 -2.41
N THR A 129 -21.12 -4.32 -1.14
CA THR A 129 -21.22 -5.70 -0.67
C THR A 129 -22.57 -6.03 -0.03
N ALA A 130 -23.48 -5.04 0.04
CA ALA A 130 -24.80 -5.22 0.63
C ALA A 130 -25.61 -6.29 -0.13
N VAL A 131 -26.04 -7.32 0.60
CA VAL A 131 -26.95 -8.35 0.08
C VAL A 131 -28.39 -7.96 0.44
N PRO A 132 -29.35 -7.94 -0.51
CA PRO A 132 -30.71 -7.43 -0.28
C PRO A 132 -31.50 -8.10 0.86
N PHE A 133 -31.10 -9.29 1.31
CA PHE A 133 -31.85 -10.11 2.28
C PHE A 133 -31.01 -10.67 3.44
N ALA A 134 -29.74 -10.26 3.57
CA ALA A 134 -28.85 -10.75 4.62
C ALA A 134 -27.96 -9.61 5.14
N LYS A 135 -28.50 -8.83 6.09
CA LYS A 135 -27.72 -7.87 6.88
C LYS A 135 -27.67 -8.31 8.35
N PRO A 136 -26.48 -8.30 8.98
CA PRO A 136 -25.18 -7.98 8.40
C PRO A 136 -24.59 -9.16 7.59
N VAL A 137 -23.81 -8.84 6.55
CA VAL A 137 -22.98 -9.84 5.84
C VAL A 137 -22.00 -10.44 6.85
N PRO A 138 -21.88 -11.78 6.96
CA PRO A 138 -20.95 -12.40 7.90
C PRO A 138 -19.53 -11.90 7.67
N PHE A 139 -18.82 -11.54 8.76
CA PHE A 139 -17.47 -10.96 8.71
C PHE A 139 -16.50 -11.75 7.83
N LYS A 140 -16.47 -13.09 7.98
CA LYS A 140 -15.61 -13.97 7.18
C LYS A 140 -15.91 -13.88 5.68
N PHE A 141 -17.18 -13.76 5.31
CA PHE A 141 -17.58 -13.64 3.90
C PHE A 141 -17.19 -12.28 3.33
N LYS A 142 -17.42 -11.19 4.08
CA LYS A 142 -16.95 -9.84 3.70
C LYS A 142 -15.43 -9.81 3.51
N GLN A 143 -14.68 -10.39 4.44
CA GLN A 143 -13.22 -10.49 4.36
C GLN A 143 -12.77 -11.25 3.10
N GLU A 144 -13.41 -12.36 2.77
CA GLU A 144 -13.08 -13.12 1.57
C GLU A 144 -13.32 -12.33 0.28
N ILE A 145 -14.47 -11.66 0.17
CA ILE A 145 -14.80 -10.83 -1.00
C ILE A 145 -13.79 -9.70 -1.17
N ILE A 146 -13.44 -9.01 -0.08
CA ILE A 146 -12.45 -7.92 -0.09
C ILE A 146 -11.08 -8.43 -0.54
N LEU A 147 -10.57 -9.52 0.04
CA LEU A 147 -9.25 -10.06 -0.32
C LEU A 147 -9.18 -10.48 -1.78
N LYS A 148 -10.23 -11.13 -2.29
CA LYS A 148 -10.32 -11.49 -3.72
C LYS A 148 -10.40 -10.26 -4.61
N ALA A 149 -11.12 -9.22 -4.21
CA ALA A 149 -11.19 -7.96 -4.96
C ALA A 149 -9.83 -7.23 -5.00
N ILE A 150 -9.09 -7.21 -3.89
CA ILE A 150 -7.71 -6.69 -3.84
C ILE A 150 -6.82 -7.45 -4.81
N GLY A 151 -6.90 -8.79 -4.81
CA GLY A 151 -6.11 -9.61 -5.72
C GLY A 151 -6.39 -9.36 -7.20
N ARG A 152 -7.67 -9.24 -7.59
CA ARG A 152 -8.08 -8.90 -8.96
C ARG A 152 -7.68 -7.48 -9.35
N ALA A 153 -7.83 -6.52 -8.43
CA ALA A 153 -7.36 -5.15 -8.62
C ALA A 153 -5.83 -5.08 -8.81
N LEU A 154 -5.06 -5.82 -8.01
CA LEU A 154 -3.61 -5.89 -8.12
C LEU A 154 -3.18 -6.56 -9.43
N LEU A 155 -3.90 -7.59 -9.90
CA LEU A 155 -3.68 -8.17 -11.22
C LEU A 155 -3.93 -7.13 -12.33
N ARG A 156 -5.01 -6.35 -12.24
CA ARG A 156 -5.28 -5.25 -13.18
C ARG A 156 -4.18 -4.20 -13.15
N ILE A 157 -3.67 -3.81 -11.98
CA ILE A 157 -2.53 -2.89 -11.84
C ILE A 157 -1.27 -3.47 -12.46
N TYR A 158 -0.99 -4.75 -12.23
CA TYR A 158 0.15 -5.43 -12.85
C TYR A 158 0.09 -5.33 -14.39
N GLU A 159 -1.08 -5.64 -14.97
CA GLU A 159 -1.28 -5.64 -16.42
C GLU A 159 -1.30 -4.23 -17.03
N THR A 160 -1.87 -3.25 -16.34
CA THR A 160 -2.16 -1.92 -16.94
C THR A 160 -1.23 -0.80 -16.48
N VAL A 161 -0.52 -0.97 -15.37
CA VAL A 161 0.37 0.05 -14.79
C VAL A 161 1.79 -0.48 -14.72
N TYR A 162 2.04 -1.57 -13.99
CA TYR A 162 3.40 -2.00 -13.70
C TYR A 162 4.16 -2.47 -14.95
N LYS A 163 3.57 -3.33 -15.79
CA LYS A 163 4.22 -3.82 -17.01
C LYS A 163 4.63 -2.70 -17.97
N ASN A 164 3.85 -1.62 -18.03
CA ASN A 164 4.15 -0.47 -18.87
C ASN A 164 5.40 0.31 -18.41
N THR A 165 5.92 0.01 -17.23
CA THR A 165 7.11 0.68 -16.65
C THR A 165 8.38 -0.16 -16.66
N ASP A 166 8.33 -1.44 -17.05
CA ASP A 166 9.45 -2.40 -16.94
C ASP A 166 10.72 -1.99 -17.72
N GLY A 167 10.58 -1.16 -18.75
CA GLY A 167 11.68 -0.66 -19.58
C GLY A 167 12.25 0.70 -19.14
N SER A 168 11.63 1.37 -18.16
CA SER A 168 12.00 2.75 -17.78
C SER A 168 13.32 2.83 -16.99
N GLY A 169 13.67 1.77 -16.25
CA GLY A 169 14.78 1.77 -15.30
C GLY A 169 14.58 2.67 -14.07
N GLN A 170 13.36 3.21 -13.86
CA GLN A 170 12.98 4.00 -12.69
C GLN A 170 12.22 3.19 -11.64
N TYR A 171 11.63 2.06 -12.04
CA TYR A 171 10.82 1.21 -11.19
C TYR A 171 11.45 -0.18 -11.09
N LEU A 172 11.09 -0.89 -10.02
CA LEU A 172 11.24 -2.35 -9.96
C LEU A 172 10.50 -3.02 -11.13
N LYS A 173 10.91 -4.24 -11.46
CA LYS A 173 10.17 -5.07 -12.43
C LYS A 173 8.76 -5.32 -11.93
N SER A 174 7.81 -5.45 -12.85
CA SER A 174 6.38 -5.56 -12.55
C SER A 174 6.05 -6.73 -11.61
N SER A 175 6.72 -7.86 -11.78
CA SER A 175 6.78 -9.01 -10.86
C SER A 175 7.22 -8.60 -9.46
N GLN A 176 8.39 -7.97 -9.33
CA GLN A 176 8.93 -7.46 -8.05
C GLN A 176 7.98 -6.47 -7.38
N ARG A 177 7.33 -5.57 -8.14
CA ARG A 177 6.36 -4.60 -7.59
C ARG A 177 5.15 -5.29 -6.96
N VAL A 178 4.61 -6.33 -7.62
CA VAL A 178 3.55 -7.17 -7.04
C VAL A 178 4.01 -7.79 -5.73
N PHE A 179 5.18 -8.45 -5.69
CA PHE A 179 5.68 -9.06 -4.45
C PHE A 179 6.01 -8.03 -3.37
N THR A 180 6.42 -6.82 -3.75
CA THR A 180 6.69 -5.73 -2.81
C THR A 180 5.40 -5.21 -2.17
N PHE A 181 4.32 -5.10 -2.94
CA PHE A 181 2.98 -4.83 -2.41
C PHE A 181 2.53 -5.96 -1.47
N LEU A 182 2.67 -7.22 -1.86
CA LEU A 182 2.34 -8.40 -1.03
C LEU A 182 3.14 -8.44 0.28
N ALA A 183 4.40 -8.03 0.27
CA ALA A 183 5.20 -7.87 1.48
C ALA A 183 4.65 -6.75 2.37
N GLY A 184 4.11 -5.68 1.78
CA GLY A 184 3.45 -4.59 2.49
C GLY A 184 2.15 -5.04 3.17
N VAL A 185 1.38 -5.91 2.53
CA VAL A 185 0.21 -6.58 3.14
C VAL A 185 0.63 -7.36 4.39
N THR A 186 1.64 -8.21 4.29
CA THR A 186 2.16 -8.98 5.44
C THR A 186 2.67 -8.06 6.55
N ALA A 187 3.38 -6.98 6.19
CA ALA A 187 3.85 -6.01 7.16
C ALA A 187 2.70 -5.31 7.89
N PHE A 188 1.60 -4.99 7.21
CA PHE A 188 0.40 -4.43 7.84
C PHE A 188 -0.15 -5.37 8.91
N PHE A 189 -0.37 -6.64 8.58
CA PHE A 189 -0.97 -7.60 9.52
C PHE A 189 -0.05 -7.94 10.68
N TYR A 190 1.26 -8.06 10.45
CA TYR A 190 2.24 -8.20 11.52
C TYR A 190 2.18 -7.01 12.49
N ARG A 191 2.06 -5.79 11.97
CA ARG A 191 1.96 -4.57 12.80
C ARG A 191 0.61 -4.46 13.51
N LEU A 192 -0.45 -5.01 12.92
CA LEU A 192 -1.78 -5.00 13.51
C LEU A 192 -1.89 -5.94 14.70
N TRP A 193 -1.32 -7.15 14.61
CA TRP A 193 -1.44 -8.17 15.65
C TRP A 193 -0.22 -8.34 16.55
N GLY A 194 0.95 -7.87 16.10
CA GLY A 194 2.22 -8.05 16.79
C GLY A 194 2.90 -9.39 16.49
N ASP A 195 2.22 -10.31 15.81
CA ASP A 195 2.72 -11.60 15.35
C ASP A 195 2.18 -11.94 13.95
N LEU A 196 2.76 -12.97 13.31
CA LEU A 196 2.26 -13.54 12.06
C LEU A 196 1.74 -14.96 12.34
N ASN A 197 0.44 -15.15 12.15
CA ASN A 197 -0.17 -16.48 12.17
C ASN A 197 -0.07 -17.12 10.76
N GLU A 198 0.56 -18.29 10.68
CA GLU A 198 0.81 -19.01 9.42
C GLU A 198 -0.49 -19.35 8.65
N VAL A 199 -1.50 -19.87 9.36
CA VAL A 199 -2.78 -20.29 8.78
C VAL A 199 -3.51 -19.09 8.20
N TRP A 200 -3.45 -17.98 8.92
CA TRP A 200 -4.05 -16.73 8.50
C TRP A 200 -3.29 -16.12 7.30
N LEU A 201 -1.96 -16.15 7.29
CA LEU A 201 -1.18 -15.62 6.18
C LEU A 201 -1.44 -16.43 4.91
N PHE A 202 -1.50 -17.76 5.04
CA PHE A 202 -1.93 -18.63 3.96
C PHE A 202 -3.37 -18.33 3.51
N TYR A 203 -4.30 -18.11 4.44
CA TYR A 203 -5.68 -17.72 4.15
C TYR A 203 -5.74 -16.46 3.28
N VAL A 204 -4.89 -15.46 3.56
CA VAL A 204 -4.80 -14.22 2.78
C VAL A 204 -4.15 -14.43 1.43
N TYR A 205 -2.98 -15.07 1.37
CA TYR A 205 -2.32 -15.29 0.08
C TYR A 205 -3.13 -16.21 -0.84
N LYS A 206 -3.86 -17.19 -0.29
CA LYS A 206 -4.79 -17.99 -1.06
C LYS A 206 -5.83 -17.15 -1.77
N ARG A 207 -6.50 -16.24 -1.05
CA ARG A 207 -7.59 -15.43 -1.61
C ARG A 207 -7.11 -14.29 -2.48
N LEU A 208 -6.02 -13.64 -2.09
CA LEU A 208 -5.48 -12.48 -2.77
C LEU A 208 -4.66 -12.90 -4.00
N ALA A 209 -3.85 -13.95 -3.88
CA ALA A 209 -2.84 -14.28 -4.88
C ALA A 209 -3.18 -15.51 -5.73
N PHE A 210 -3.58 -16.63 -5.10
CA PHE A 210 -3.85 -17.89 -5.81
C PHE A 210 -5.23 -17.91 -6.49
N ASP A 211 -6.30 -17.60 -5.74
CA ASP A 211 -7.68 -17.61 -6.25
C ASP A 211 -7.92 -16.58 -7.37
N THR A 212 -7.05 -15.57 -7.49
CA THR A 212 -7.11 -14.51 -8.50
C THR A 212 -6.15 -14.73 -9.66
N LYS A 213 -5.34 -15.80 -9.62
CA LYS A 213 -4.27 -16.10 -10.59
C LYS A 213 -3.20 -15.01 -10.70
N LEU A 214 -3.07 -14.16 -9.68
CA LEU A 214 -2.06 -13.11 -9.65
C LEU A 214 -0.65 -13.70 -9.74
N THR A 215 -0.36 -14.73 -8.94
CA THR A 215 0.95 -15.39 -8.96
C THR A 215 1.25 -16.06 -10.29
N ASP A 216 0.25 -16.70 -10.90
CA ASP A 216 0.41 -17.39 -12.19
C ASP A 216 0.81 -16.42 -13.32
N ARG A 217 0.40 -15.16 -13.20
CA ARG A 217 0.64 -14.10 -14.19
C ARG A 217 1.88 -13.26 -13.88
N ALA A 218 2.13 -12.98 -12.60
CA ALA A 218 3.15 -12.04 -12.16
C ALA A 218 4.44 -12.70 -11.68
N TYR A 219 4.47 -14.02 -11.46
CA TYR A 219 5.68 -14.72 -11.05
C TYR A 219 6.64 -14.90 -12.24
N ASP A 220 7.88 -14.45 -12.06
CA ASP A 220 8.99 -14.71 -12.98
C ASP A 220 10.16 -15.33 -12.19
N PRO A 221 10.52 -16.61 -12.44
CA PRO A 221 11.59 -17.29 -11.71
C PRO A 221 13.00 -16.74 -12.02
N HIS A 222 13.15 -15.97 -13.09
CA HIS A 222 14.42 -15.34 -13.46
C HIS A 222 14.61 -13.97 -12.82
N ASP A 223 13.54 -13.40 -12.26
CA ASP A 223 13.57 -12.09 -11.65
C ASP A 223 14.06 -12.15 -10.20
N LYS A 224 15.39 -12.12 -10.03
CA LYS A 224 16.02 -12.09 -8.71
C LYS A 224 16.16 -10.66 -8.24
N MET A 225 15.41 -10.32 -7.20
CA MET A 225 15.66 -9.10 -6.44
C MET A 225 17.01 -9.24 -5.71
N ALA A 226 17.82 -8.18 -5.68
CA ALA A 226 18.97 -8.07 -4.77
C ALA A 226 18.54 -7.26 -3.54
N PRO A 227 17.78 -7.88 -2.60
CA PRO A 227 17.00 -7.16 -1.59
C PRO A 227 17.86 -6.25 -0.72
N ASP A 228 19.01 -6.72 -0.25
CA ASP A 228 19.74 -6.06 0.82
C ASP A 228 20.26 -4.66 0.42
N ALA A 229 20.86 -4.53 -0.77
CA ALA A 229 21.37 -3.24 -1.24
C ALA A 229 20.23 -2.22 -1.47
N LEU A 230 19.10 -2.67 -2.01
CA LEU A 230 17.95 -1.80 -2.23
C LEU A 230 17.29 -1.38 -0.92
N PHE A 231 17.15 -2.29 0.04
CA PHE A 231 16.61 -1.99 1.37
C PHE A 231 17.51 -1.03 2.14
N GLU A 232 18.84 -1.19 2.08
CA GLU A 232 19.75 -0.24 2.70
C GLU A 232 19.66 1.14 2.05
N ARG A 233 19.63 1.21 0.72
CA ARG A 233 19.49 2.50 0.03
C ARG A 233 18.18 3.19 0.36
N MET A 234 17.09 2.43 0.37
CA MET A 234 15.78 2.91 0.77
C MET A 234 15.80 3.48 2.19
N ARG A 235 16.41 2.79 3.15
CA ARG A 235 16.57 3.26 4.53
C ARG A 235 17.34 4.59 4.56
N GLU A 236 18.49 4.67 3.90
CA GLU A 236 19.31 5.87 3.87
C GLU A 236 18.52 7.09 3.37
N ILE A 237 17.77 6.93 2.29
CA ILE A 237 16.93 8.00 1.73
C ILE A 237 15.91 8.48 2.77
N HIS A 238 15.21 7.57 3.43
CA HIS A 238 14.20 7.94 4.43
C HIS A 238 14.79 8.60 5.68
N ILE A 239 15.97 8.14 6.14
CA ILE A 239 16.70 8.79 7.24
C ILE A 239 17.13 10.19 6.83
N GLN A 240 17.62 10.39 5.61
CA GLN A 240 17.98 11.70 5.08
C GLN A 240 16.77 12.64 4.98
N ILE A 241 15.64 12.17 4.43
CA ILE A 241 14.41 12.98 4.34
C ILE A 241 13.88 13.36 5.73
N LYS A 242 13.96 12.42 6.68
CA LYS A 242 13.52 12.65 8.07
C LYS A 242 14.41 13.67 8.78
N GLY A 243 15.72 13.64 8.52
CA GLY A 243 16.69 14.49 9.23
C GLY A 243 16.70 14.20 10.72
N GLU A 244 16.78 15.25 11.53
CA GLU A 244 16.81 15.18 13.00
C GLU A 244 15.42 14.95 13.63
N GLU A 245 14.36 15.05 12.83
CA GLU A 245 13.00 14.90 13.32
C GLU A 245 12.68 13.45 13.72
N ARG A 246 11.72 13.31 14.62
CA ARG A 246 11.24 11.97 15.03
C ARG A 246 10.46 11.28 13.91
N PHE A 247 9.75 12.04 13.07
CA PHE A 247 8.90 11.55 11.99
C PHE A 247 9.07 12.43 10.75
N ILE A 248 8.96 11.86 9.53
CA ILE A 248 8.93 12.68 8.29
C ILE A 248 7.67 13.56 8.26
N THR A 249 6.54 12.97 8.65
CA THR A 249 5.25 13.65 8.81
C THR A 249 4.79 13.48 10.25
N ALA A 250 4.69 14.59 10.96
CA ALA A 250 4.29 14.64 12.37
C ALA A 250 2.76 14.60 12.54
N GLY A 251 2.32 14.40 13.79
CA GLY A 251 0.91 14.58 14.15
C GLY A 251 0.00 13.38 13.95
N MET A 252 0.50 12.27 13.43
CA MET A 252 -0.27 11.02 13.31
C MET A 252 -0.75 10.52 14.67
N HIS A 253 -2.00 10.05 14.73
CA HIS A 253 -2.59 9.53 15.96
C HIS A 253 -1.86 8.23 16.40
N PRO A 254 -1.61 8.01 17.70
CA PRO A 254 -0.83 6.87 18.19
C PRO A 254 -1.31 5.50 17.68
N ASN A 255 -2.62 5.31 17.54
CA ASN A 255 -3.21 4.07 17.03
C ASN A 255 -2.74 3.68 15.62
N PHE A 256 -2.32 4.66 14.81
CA PHE A 256 -1.89 4.44 13.42
C PHE A 256 -0.37 4.50 13.26
N LEU A 257 0.38 4.94 14.27
CA LEU A 257 1.85 5.06 14.21
C LEU A 257 2.51 3.71 13.90
N ASN A 258 2.05 2.62 14.51
CA ASN A 258 2.63 1.31 14.22
C ASN A 258 2.28 0.81 12.81
N LEU A 259 1.17 1.28 12.22
CA LEU A 259 0.64 0.82 10.94
C LEU A 259 1.20 1.62 9.76
N ILE A 260 1.27 2.94 9.86
CA ILE A 260 1.63 3.88 8.79
C ILE A 260 2.47 5.07 9.29
N GLY A 261 3.12 4.96 10.46
CA GLY A 261 4.05 5.98 10.95
C GLY A 261 5.34 6.06 10.13
N THR A 262 5.95 7.24 10.12
CA THR A 262 7.18 7.58 9.37
C THR A 262 8.38 7.86 10.29
N SER A 263 8.42 7.23 11.47
CA SER A 263 9.58 7.26 12.38
C SER A 263 10.59 6.20 11.97
N TYR A 264 11.38 6.49 10.94
CA TYR A 264 12.50 5.65 10.54
C TYR A 264 13.58 5.73 11.62
N VAL A 265 13.97 4.60 12.20
CA VAL A 265 15.03 4.52 13.21
C VAL A 265 16.25 3.90 12.56
N ASP A 266 17.41 4.52 12.79
CA ASP A 266 18.69 4.04 12.29
C ASP A 266 19.48 3.35 13.41
N ASP A 267 19.04 2.14 13.77
CA ASP A 267 19.75 1.28 14.73
C ASP A 267 20.04 -0.07 14.05
N PRO A 268 21.30 -0.30 13.61
CA PRO A 268 21.70 -1.54 12.98
C PRO A 268 21.52 -2.77 13.86
N GLU A 269 21.77 -2.67 15.17
CA GLU A 269 21.65 -3.80 16.10
C GLU A 269 20.19 -4.19 16.28
N GLU A 270 19.32 -3.21 16.51
CA GLU A 270 17.88 -3.46 16.63
C GLU A 270 17.30 -4.09 15.35
N ARG A 271 17.79 -3.67 14.18
CA ARG A 271 17.39 -4.24 12.90
C ARG A 271 17.81 -5.69 12.77
N GLU A 272 19.06 -6.03 13.07
CA GLU A 272 19.52 -7.43 13.01
C GLU A 272 18.77 -8.29 14.04
N ARG A 273 18.53 -7.79 15.27
CA ARG A 273 17.67 -8.48 16.25
C ARG A 273 16.27 -8.75 15.72
N ARG A 274 15.65 -7.80 15.01
CA ARG A 274 14.32 -7.99 14.40
C ARG A 274 14.34 -9.00 13.27
N LYS A 275 15.36 -8.97 12.41
CA LYS A 275 15.54 -9.96 11.33
C LYS A 275 15.67 -11.36 11.91
N ASP A 276 16.50 -11.53 12.94
CA ASP A 276 16.69 -12.83 13.59
C ASP A 276 15.43 -13.30 14.31
N ARG A 277 14.72 -12.42 15.01
CA ARG A 277 13.42 -12.76 15.61
C ARG A 277 12.43 -13.27 14.56
N LEU A 278 12.27 -12.56 13.44
CA LEU A 278 11.38 -12.98 12.35
C LEU A 278 11.83 -14.32 11.75
N ARG A 279 13.14 -14.52 11.53
CA ARG A 279 13.67 -15.81 11.05
C ARG A 279 13.30 -16.96 12.00
N GLU A 280 13.44 -16.76 13.31
CA GLU A 280 13.06 -17.77 14.30
C GLU A 280 11.55 -18.00 14.35
N GLU A 281 10.73 -16.96 14.19
CA GLU A 281 9.26 -17.11 14.05
C GLU A 281 8.91 -17.97 12.83
N PHE A 282 9.48 -17.67 11.65
CA PHE A 282 9.23 -18.45 10.42
C PHE A 282 9.73 -19.89 10.50
N LYS A 283 10.84 -20.17 11.18
CA LYS A 283 11.35 -21.54 11.38
C LYS A 283 10.38 -22.42 12.17
N ARG A 284 9.54 -21.82 13.02
CA ARG A 284 8.55 -22.55 13.84
C ARG A 284 7.27 -22.89 13.09
N TRP A 285 7.12 -22.42 11.85
CA TRP A 285 5.95 -22.70 11.04
C TRP A 285 6.02 -24.14 10.54
N GLU A 286 5.20 -25.01 11.13
CA GLU A 286 5.04 -26.38 10.69
C GLU A 286 3.95 -26.39 9.61
N PHE A 287 4.33 -26.46 8.33
CA PHE A 287 3.37 -26.69 7.24
C PHE A 287 2.74 -28.08 7.37
N LYS A 288 1.73 -28.22 8.23
CA LYS A 288 0.86 -29.39 8.31
C LYS A 288 -0.26 -29.21 7.30
N PHE A 289 -0.02 -29.67 6.08
CA PHE A 289 -1.08 -29.89 5.11
C PHE A 289 -1.88 -31.11 5.57
N GLU A 290 -2.98 -30.90 6.29
CA GLU A 290 -4.10 -31.83 6.20
C GLU A 290 -4.96 -31.36 5.02
N LEU A 291 -4.75 -32.00 3.87
CA LEU A 291 -5.56 -31.85 2.66
C LEU A 291 -6.95 -32.48 2.86
#